data_AF-A0A158DTU0-F1
#
_entry.id   AF-A0A158DTU0-F1
#
_cell.length_a   1.000
_cell.length_b   1.000
_cell.length_c   1.000
_cell.angle_alpha   90.00
_cell.angle_beta   90.00
_cell.angle_gamma   90.00
#
_symmetry.space_group_name_H-M   'P 1'
#
loop_
_entity.id
_entity.type
_entity.pdbx_description
1 polymer ?
#
loop_
_entity_poly.entity_id
_entity_poly.type
_entity_poly.pdbx_seq_one_letter_code
_entity_poly.pdbx_strand_id
1 'polypeptide(L)'
;MAYTTPEITKLLAKQDELNKQLAEAKERETRLVLIEIVQKMREYGINLQELLGSKPKAQEPEPEPVREVKYRDPVGGGTWSGRGRAPNWIVGKNRDDFLADRRVTTTSKAAVQAALFGDDA
;
A
#
# COMPACT_ATOMS: atom_id res chain seq x y z
N MET A 1 52.97 -31.39 22.50
CA MET A 1 52.70 -29.93 22.56
C MET A 1 51.20 -29.75 22.76
N ALA A 2 50.79 -29.27 23.94
CA ALA A 2 49.39 -29.25 24.40
C ALA A 2 48.76 -27.84 24.36
N TYR A 3 49.21 -26.99 23.44
CA TYR A 3 48.73 -25.60 23.34
C TYR A 3 47.45 -25.45 22.50
N THR A 4 46.90 -26.55 21.98
CA THR A 4 45.93 -26.52 20.87
C THR A 4 44.47 -26.49 21.32
N THR A 5 44.09 -26.86 22.55
CA THR A 5 42.65 -26.96 22.88
C THR A 5 42.08 -25.70 23.57
N PRO A 6 42.68 -25.18 24.66
CA PRO A 6 42.11 -24.02 25.36
C PRO A 6 42.39 -22.68 24.66
N GLU A 7 43.52 -22.55 23.95
CA GLU A 7 43.86 -21.31 23.25
C GLU A 7 43.05 -21.15 21.97
N ILE A 8 42.85 -22.24 21.21
CA ILE A 8 42.01 -22.23 20.00
C ILE A 8 40.56 -21.90 20.35
N THR A 9 40.02 -22.46 21.43
CA THR A 9 38.63 -22.16 21.86
C THR A 9 38.44 -20.71 22.27
N LYS A 10 39.43 -20.09 22.94
CA LYS A 10 39.40 -18.65 23.23
C LYS A 10 39.43 -17.80 21.96
N LEU A 11 40.28 -18.15 21.00
CA LEU A 11 40.36 -17.44 19.71
C LEU A 11 39.05 -17.56 18.92
N LEU A 12 38.41 -18.73 18.93
CA LEU A 12 37.09 -18.94 18.33
C LEU A 12 36.00 -18.10 19.01
N ALA A 13 35.94 -18.10 20.35
CA ALA A 13 34.98 -17.27 21.08
C ALA A 13 35.16 -15.77 20.77
N LYS A 14 36.42 -15.32 20.64
CA LYS A 14 36.73 -13.94 20.23
C LYS A 14 36.32 -13.65 18.78
N GLN A 15 36.47 -14.63 17.88
CA GLN A 15 36.01 -14.53 16.50
C GLN A 15 34.48 -14.38 16.42
N ASP A 16 33.74 -15.19 17.19
CA ASP A 16 32.28 -15.14 17.22
C ASP A 16 31.76 -13.80 17.73
N GLU A 17 32.37 -13.27 18.79
CA GLU A 17 32.03 -11.94 19.32
C GLU A 17 32.30 -10.83 18.29
N LEU A 18 33.46 -10.86 17.63
CA LEU A 18 33.78 -9.89 16.57
C LEU A 18 32.82 -10.01 15.37
N ASN A 19 32.44 -11.23 14.99
CA ASN A 19 31.46 -11.46 13.92
C ASN A 19 30.08 -10.91 14.28
N LYS A 20 29.67 -11.05 15.54
CA LYS A 20 28.42 -10.48 16.04
C LYS A 20 28.43 -8.96 15.99
N GLN A 21 29.51 -8.33 16.45
CA GLN A 21 29.68 -6.88 16.37
C GLN A 21 29.71 -6.38 14.91
N LEU A 22 30.36 -7.12 14.01
CA LEU A 22 30.38 -6.82 12.59
C LEU A 22 28.97 -6.88 11.97
N ALA A 23 28.19 -7.90 12.33
CA ALA A 23 26.82 -8.04 11.84
C ALA A 23 25.93 -6.88 12.32
N GLU A 24 26.03 -6.51 13.60
CA GLU A 24 25.29 -5.38 14.16
C GLU A 24 25.68 -4.04 13.54
N ALA A 25 26.98 -3.80 13.32
CA ALA A 25 27.45 -2.61 12.63
C ALA A 25 26.91 -2.54 11.20
N LYS A 26 26.97 -3.65 10.44
CA LYS A 26 26.40 -3.74 9.09
C LYS A 26 24.89 -3.51 9.07
N GLU A 27 24.14 -4.02 10.05
CA GLU A 27 22.70 -3.78 10.11
C GLU A 27 22.39 -2.29 10.32
N ARG A 28 23.13 -1.62 11.21
CA ARG A 28 22.98 -0.18 11.44
C ARG A 28 23.30 0.62 10.19
N GLU A 29 24.41 0.32 9.52
CA GLU A 29 24.81 0.99 8.28
C GLU A 29 23.79 0.76 7.16
N THR A 30 23.39 -0.49 6.93
CA THR A 30 22.40 -0.81 5.88
C THR A 30 21.05 -0.16 6.15
N ARG A 31 20.63 -0.05 7.41
CA ARG A 31 19.41 0.68 7.80
C ARG A 31 19.51 2.17 7.47
N LEU A 32 20.62 2.82 7.77
CA LEU A 32 20.84 4.24 7.46
C LEU A 32 20.85 4.49 5.95
N VAL A 33 21.57 3.64 5.20
CA VAL A 33 21.63 3.72 3.73
C VAL A 33 20.24 3.50 3.13
N LEU A 34 19.45 2.56 3.65
CA LEU A 34 18.09 2.32 3.16
C LEU A 34 17.19 3.55 3.35
N ILE A 35 17.28 4.23 4.49
CA ILE A 35 16.53 5.46 4.76
C ILE A 35 16.92 6.55 3.75
N GLU A 36 18.22 6.74 3.51
CA GLU A 36 18.73 7.71 2.54
C GLU A 36 18.25 7.40 1.11
N ILE A 37 18.30 6.14 0.69
CA ILE A 37 17.81 5.70 -0.61
C ILE A 37 16.31 6.01 -0.75
N VAL A 38 15.50 5.66 0.25
CA VAL A 38 14.05 5.93 0.22
C VAL A 38 13.76 7.42 0.17
N GLN A 39 14.53 8.24 0.90
CA GLN A 39 14.41 9.69 0.86
C GLN A 39 14.71 10.23 -0.54
N LYS A 40 15.83 9.82 -1.14
CA LYS A 40 16.18 10.19 -2.52
C LYS A 40 15.15 9.70 -3.53
N MET A 41 14.63 8.48 -3.37
CA MET A 41 13.56 7.96 -4.24
C MET A 41 12.33 8.85 -4.19
N ARG A 42 11.93 9.35 -3.01
CA ARG A 42 10.81 10.28 -2.87
C ARG A 42 11.10 11.66 -3.46
N GLU A 43 12.30 12.18 -3.24
CA GLU A 43 12.71 13.50 -3.74
C GLU A 43 12.74 13.56 -5.27
N TYR A 44 13.28 12.52 -5.92
CA TYR A 44 13.39 12.44 -7.37
C TYR A 44 12.21 11.73 -8.04
N GLY A 45 11.22 11.25 -7.27
CA GLY A 45 10.08 10.50 -7.81
C GLY A 45 10.44 9.15 -8.43
N ILE A 46 11.59 8.57 -8.04
CA ILE A 46 12.07 7.28 -8.56
C ILE A 46 11.21 6.16 -7.99
N ASN A 47 10.58 5.38 -8.87
CA ASN A 47 9.84 4.19 -8.48
C ASN A 47 10.77 2.97 -8.40
N LEU A 48 10.38 1.96 -7.60
CA LEU A 48 11.12 0.70 -7.46
C LEU A 48 11.34 -0.01 -8.80
N GLN A 49 10.38 0.08 -9.73
CA GLN A 49 10.50 -0.49 -11.08
C GLN A 49 11.68 0.11 -11.86
N GLU A 50 11.83 1.43 -11.76
CA GLU A 50 12.92 2.17 -12.41
C GLU A 50 14.27 1.85 -11.76
N LEU A 51 14.31 1.73 -10.42
CA LEU A 51 15.51 1.31 -9.68
C LEU A 51 15.96 -0.11 -10.05
N LEU A 52 15.01 -1.03 -10.29
CA LEU A 52 15.27 -2.41 -10.69
C LEU A 52 15.57 -2.56 -12.19
N GLY A 53 15.61 -1.45 -12.95
CA GLY A 53 15.81 -1.48 -14.40
C GLY A 53 14.67 -2.15 -15.17
N SER A 54 13.56 -2.46 -14.50
CA SER A 54 12.35 -2.95 -15.12
C SER A 54 11.65 -1.75 -15.74
N LYS A 55 11.83 -1.56 -17.05
CA LYS A 55 11.00 -0.61 -17.80
C LYS A 55 9.55 -0.92 -17.41
N PRO A 56 8.76 0.06 -16.94
CA PRO A 56 7.34 -0.18 -16.81
C PRO A 56 6.91 -0.62 -18.21
N LYS A 57 6.44 -1.87 -18.33
CA LYS A 57 5.63 -2.26 -19.47
C LYS A 57 4.57 -1.18 -19.48
N ALA A 58 4.57 -0.33 -20.52
CA ALA A 58 3.66 0.79 -20.63
C ALA A 58 2.31 0.28 -20.15
N GLN A 59 1.94 0.63 -18.93
CA GLN A 59 0.58 0.44 -18.50
C GLN A 59 -0.10 1.36 -19.48
N GLU A 60 -0.80 0.75 -20.45
CA GLU A 60 -1.88 1.44 -21.13
C GLU A 60 -2.53 2.31 -20.07
N PRO A 61 -2.66 3.63 -20.33
CA PRO A 61 -3.16 4.56 -19.33
C PRO A 61 -4.31 3.86 -18.64
N GLU A 62 -4.23 3.66 -17.31
CA GLU A 62 -5.34 3.13 -16.54
C GLU A 62 -6.58 3.82 -17.10
N PRO A 63 -7.59 3.08 -17.58
CA PRO A 63 -8.72 3.70 -18.23
C PRO A 63 -9.19 4.78 -17.27
N GLU A 64 -9.13 6.03 -17.74
CA GLU A 64 -9.67 7.21 -17.05
C GLU A 64 -10.90 6.77 -16.28
N PRO A 65 -11.06 7.16 -15.00
CA PRO A 65 -12.11 6.64 -14.13
C PRO A 65 -13.39 6.48 -14.93
N VAL A 66 -13.73 5.21 -15.18
CA VAL A 66 -14.72 4.77 -16.16
C VAL A 66 -15.92 5.68 -16.05
N ARG A 67 -16.13 6.50 -17.10
CA ARG A 67 -17.28 7.37 -17.36
C ARG A 67 -18.43 7.03 -16.42
N GLU A 68 -18.54 7.80 -15.35
CA GLU A 68 -19.54 7.78 -14.29
C GLU A 68 -20.71 6.82 -14.61
N VAL A 69 -20.61 5.57 -14.16
CA VAL A 69 -21.77 4.67 -14.13
C VAL A 69 -22.71 5.22 -13.07
N LYS A 70 -23.55 6.17 -13.48
CA LYS A 70 -24.42 6.90 -12.57
C LYS A 70 -25.51 6.00 -12.00
N TYR A 71 -25.97 5.00 -12.75
CA TYR A 71 -27.05 4.10 -12.33
C TYR A 71 -26.74 2.61 -12.50
N ARG A 72 -27.14 1.77 -11.53
CA ARG A 72 -27.01 0.31 -11.51
C ARG A 72 -28.32 -0.35 -11.07
N ASP A 73 -28.72 -1.39 -11.79
CA ASP A 73 -29.87 -2.23 -11.47
C ASP A 73 -29.55 -3.18 -10.30
N PRO A 74 -30.31 -3.14 -9.17
CA PRO A 74 -30.09 -4.03 -8.04
C PRO A 74 -30.49 -5.49 -8.31
N VAL A 75 -31.30 -5.77 -9.34
CA VAL A 75 -31.83 -7.11 -9.61
C VAL A 75 -31.09 -7.75 -10.78
N GLY A 76 -30.96 -7.05 -11.90
CA GLY A 76 -30.34 -7.57 -13.13
C GLY A 76 -28.87 -7.22 -13.31
N GLY A 77 -28.29 -6.38 -12.45
CA GLY A 77 -26.89 -5.96 -12.54
C GLY A 77 -26.55 -5.07 -13.75
N GLY A 78 -27.54 -4.65 -14.55
CA GLY A 78 -27.34 -3.74 -15.67
C GLY A 78 -26.88 -2.35 -15.21
N THR A 79 -26.02 -1.71 -15.99
CA THR A 79 -25.44 -0.39 -15.69
C THR A 79 -25.83 0.63 -16.75
N TRP A 80 -26.15 1.87 -16.35
CA TRP A 80 -26.48 2.96 -17.26
C TRP A 80 -25.80 4.26 -16.83
N SER A 81 -25.13 4.92 -17.78
CA SER A 81 -24.37 6.17 -17.56
C SER A 81 -25.24 7.43 -17.50
N GLY A 82 -26.57 7.30 -17.61
CA GLY A 82 -27.49 8.43 -17.62
C GLY A 82 -27.54 9.23 -18.93
N ARG A 83 -26.79 8.83 -19.95
CA ARG A 83 -26.85 9.41 -21.31
C ARG A 83 -27.53 8.45 -22.28
N GLY A 84 -28.33 8.99 -23.21
CA GLY A 84 -29.02 8.21 -24.25
C GLY A 84 -30.35 7.57 -23.81
N ARG A 85 -30.83 6.57 -24.57
CA ARG A 85 -32.09 5.86 -24.29
C ARG A 85 -31.99 5.08 -22.98
N ALA A 86 -32.86 5.41 -22.03
CA ALA A 86 -32.91 4.74 -20.74
C ALA A 86 -33.33 3.26 -20.88
N PRO A 87 -32.67 2.32 -20.17
CA PRO A 87 -33.07 0.93 -20.13
C PRO A 87 -34.43 0.70 -19.44
N ASN A 88 -35.12 -0.39 -19.81
CA ASN A 88 -36.46 -0.71 -19.29
C ASN A 88 -36.54 -0.80 -17.74
N TRP A 89 -35.43 -1.10 -17.06
CA TRP A 89 -35.41 -1.26 -15.61
C TRP A 89 -35.46 0.07 -14.82
N ILE A 90 -35.08 1.19 -15.44
CA ILE A 90 -35.11 2.54 -14.82
C ILE A 90 -36.19 3.46 -15.41
N VAL A 91 -36.75 3.12 -16.58
CA VAL A 91 -37.84 3.89 -17.21
C VAL A 91 -39.10 3.84 -16.33
N GLY A 92 -39.62 5.01 -15.95
CA GLY A 92 -40.84 5.13 -15.13
C GLY A 92 -40.65 4.92 -13.61
N LYS A 93 -39.42 4.73 -13.15
CA LYS A 93 -39.08 4.60 -11.71
C LYS A 93 -38.23 5.78 -11.23
N ASN A 94 -38.14 5.94 -9.91
CA ASN A 94 -37.26 6.94 -9.31
C ASN A 94 -35.80 6.60 -9.60
N ARG A 95 -35.11 7.51 -10.29
CA ARG A 95 -33.72 7.29 -10.75
C ARG A 95 -32.74 7.25 -9.57
N ASP A 96 -33.07 7.92 -8.47
CA ASP A 96 -32.26 8.02 -7.25
C ASP A 96 -32.11 6.69 -6.50
N ASP A 97 -33.02 5.74 -6.72
CA ASP A 97 -32.95 4.41 -6.14
C ASP A 97 -31.92 3.51 -6.84
N PHE A 98 -31.48 3.91 -8.03
CA PHE A 98 -30.52 3.17 -8.83
C PHE A 98 -29.14 3.83 -8.85
N LEU A 99 -28.89 4.92 -8.11
CA LEU A 99 -27.57 5.56 -8.12
C LEU A 99 -26.49 4.62 -7.57
N ALA A 100 -25.44 4.38 -8.37
CA ALA A 100 -24.33 3.50 -7.97
C ALA A 100 -23.53 4.07 -6.77
N ASP A 101 -23.58 5.38 -6.56
CA ASP A 101 -22.83 6.12 -5.54
C ASP A 101 -23.60 6.28 -4.20
N ARG A 102 -24.85 5.78 -4.09
CA ARG A 102 -25.68 5.97 -2.89
C ARG A 102 -25.20 5.19 -1.64
N ARG A 103 -24.09 4.44 -1.71
CA ARG A 103 -23.68 3.49 -0.65
C ARG A 103 -22.43 3.82 0.16
N VAL A 104 -21.80 5.01 0.06
CA VAL A 104 -20.57 5.25 0.85
C VAL A 104 -20.41 6.68 1.43
N THR A 105 -21.46 7.45 1.63
CA THR A 105 -21.29 8.82 2.21
C THR A 105 -22.19 9.14 3.41
N THR A 106 -22.55 8.13 4.21
CA THR A 106 -23.11 8.38 5.55
C THR A 106 -22.72 7.23 6.47
N THR A 107 -21.87 7.50 7.47
CA THR A 107 -21.29 6.54 8.45
C THR A 107 -19.93 5.94 8.08
N SER A 108 -18.90 6.77 7.97
CA SER A 108 -17.52 6.28 8.16
C SER A 108 -16.51 7.34 8.61
N LYS A 109 -16.84 8.64 8.57
CA LYS A 109 -15.96 9.69 9.13
C LYS A 109 -16.32 10.16 10.55
N ALA A 110 -17.60 10.19 10.91
CA ALA A 110 -18.03 10.66 12.23
C ALA A 110 -17.89 9.62 13.37
N ALA A 111 -18.05 8.32 13.06
CA ALA A 111 -17.97 7.26 14.08
C ALA A 111 -16.54 6.87 14.46
N VAL A 112 -15.56 7.06 13.57
CA VAL A 112 -14.14 6.76 13.87
C VAL A 112 -13.51 7.88 14.72
N GLN A 113 -13.97 9.13 14.57
CA GLN A 113 -13.42 10.27 15.31
C GLN A 113 -13.97 10.38 16.74
N ALA A 114 -15.18 9.88 17.01
CA ALA A 114 -15.77 9.86 18.35
C ALA A 114 -15.29 8.69 19.23
N ALA A 115 -14.74 7.62 18.63
CA ALA A 115 -14.23 6.45 19.36
C ALA A 115 -12.75 6.57 19.79
N LEU A 116 -12.05 7.64 19.37
CA LEU A 116 -10.64 7.86 19.67
C LEU A 116 -10.38 8.97 20.71
N PHE A 117 -11.38 9.80 21.05
CA PHE A 117 -11.22 10.92 21.98
C PHE A 117 -12.47 11.21 22.86
N GLY A 118 -12.93 10.24 23.64
CA GLY A 118 -13.83 10.42 24.78
C GLY A 118 -13.67 9.23 25.72
N ASP A 119 -13.46 9.34 27.03
CA ASP A 119 -13.84 10.38 28.00
C ASP A 119 -12.85 10.21 29.20
N ASP A 120 -12.12 11.26 29.58
CA ASP A 120 -11.37 11.31 30.85
C ASP A 120 -11.54 12.73 31.40
N ALA A 121 -12.56 12.90 32.24
CA ALA A 121 -12.76 14.05 33.14
C ALA A 121 -13.60 13.60 34.34
#